data_AF-A0A925Q6U7-F1
#
_entry.id   AF-A0A925Q6U7-F1
#
_cell.length_a   1.000
_cell.length_b   1.000
_cell.length_c   1.000
_cell.angle_alpha   90.00
_cell.angle_beta   90.00
_cell.angle_gamma   90.00
#
_symmetry.space_group_name_H-M   'P 1'
#
loop_
_entity.id
_entity.type
_entity.pdbx_description
1 polymer ?
#
loop_
_entity_poly.entity_id
_entity_poly.type
_entity_poly.pdbx_seq_one_letter_code
_entity_poly.pdbx_strand_id
1 'polypeptide(L)'
;HAIDNRVTPLRFRTLVSDERRKLTVKAKAAGSEAAGSETAAGAVATTEESTPAAAAFAGSAPAMPTMELDADFESAPAAARRPLVPAAAPPKSSSESGSSMALAETLPSGIRPASGRVLPPDTLRNRLSAEQQAQVQSFVARVEASLLSVQATFIATLLAPEPAKSRLQLTRLAPLLGIELLKESQAVSVHTSELAPPARIAVFVDLVPLLDSLEPPHRKRLRAIVRAFAPTVANGDMLRFTVTRVLEKKLAKAAPESPPVPLPDRSEAVCALYAALAQCRFGAGKQGQNSYRAGLMGMLPPQKWTPYPETLLGLADIDAALAKVAEVHPTGKRAFSDGLARVIAVGGRLTVPQVELLRGICHIVDCAVPVLPIDVVFAENEAQPLSQATAR
;
A
#
# COMPACT_ATOMS: atom_id res chain seq x y z
N HIS A 1 6.88 -24.42 -36.41
CA HIS A 1 5.65 -24.91 -35.77
C HIS A 1 5.80 -24.80 -34.25
N ALA A 2 5.45 -23.65 -33.68
CA ALA A 2 5.45 -23.45 -32.24
C ALA A 2 4.01 -23.67 -31.72
N ILE A 3 3.86 -24.57 -30.75
CA ILE A 3 2.58 -24.96 -30.14
C ILE A 3 2.24 -23.89 -29.09
N ASP A 4 1.18 -23.15 -29.34
CA ASP A 4 0.65 -22.11 -28.45
C ASP A 4 -0.14 -22.77 -27.30
N ASN A 5 0.46 -22.80 -26.10
CA ASN A 5 -0.12 -23.36 -24.88
C ASN A 5 -0.91 -22.31 -24.08
N ARG A 6 -1.85 -21.62 -24.73
CA ARG A 6 -2.81 -20.77 -24.01
C ARG A 6 -3.97 -21.61 -23.50
N VAL A 7 -4.01 -21.81 -22.19
CA VAL A 7 -5.16 -22.43 -21.52
C VAL A 7 -6.34 -21.47 -21.64
N THR A 8 -7.27 -21.80 -22.54
CA THR A 8 -8.50 -21.03 -22.71
C THR A 8 -9.36 -21.12 -21.43
N PRO A 9 -10.23 -20.14 -21.16
CA PRO A 9 -11.12 -20.15 -20.00
C PRO A 9 -11.99 -21.41 -19.90
N LEU A 10 -12.28 -22.04 -21.06
CA LEU A 10 -12.97 -23.32 -21.15
C LEU A 10 -12.11 -24.49 -20.67
N ARG A 11 -10.81 -24.55 -21.06
CA ARG A 11 -9.86 -25.55 -20.56
C ARG A 11 -9.60 -25.42 -19.06
N PHE A 12 -9.61 -24.20 -18.52
CA PHE A 12 -9.49 -23.98 -17.08
C PHE A 12 -10.71 -24.52 -16.33
N ARG A 13 -11.92 -24.31 -16.86
CA ARG A 13 -13.16 -24.89 -16.28
C ARG A 13 -13.17 -26.41 -16.31
N THR A 14 -12.70 -27.04 -17.38
CA THR A 14 -12.61 -28.52 -17.44
C THR A 14 -11.56 -29.06 -16.47
N LEU A 15 -10.40 -28.39 -16.33
CA LEU A 15 -9.37 -28.79 -15.37
C LEU A 15 -9.85 -28.69 -13.92
N VAL A 16 -10.54 -27.60 -13.56
CA VAL A 16 -11.10 -27.42 -12.21
C VAL A 16 -12.25 -28.41 -11.95
N SER A 17 -13.03 -28.75 -12.97
CA SER A 17 -14.10 -29.77 -12.87
C SER A 17 -13.51 -31.18 -12.65
N ASP A 18 -12.44 -31.53 -13.35
CA ASP A 18 -11.76 -32.82 -13.19
C ASP A 18 -11.04 -32.93 -11.85
N GLU A 19 -10.45 -31.84 -11.36
CA GLU A 19 -9.82 -31.81 -10.05
C GLU A 19 -10.85 -31.98 -8.92
N ARG A 20 -12.02 -31.34 -9.05
CA ARG A 20 -13.16 -31.55 -8.14
C ARG A 20 -13.67 -33.00 -8.17
N ARG A 21 -13.76 -33.62 -9.35
CA ARG A 21 -14.11 -35.05 -9.47
C ARG A 21 -13.08 -35.96 -8.82
N LYS A 22 -11.79 -35.65 -8.95
CA LYS A 22 -10.72 -36.42 -8.29
C LYS A 22 -10.79 -36.28 -6.77
N LEU A 23 -11.08 -35.09 -6.24
CA LEU A 23 -11.23 -34.87 -4.81
C LEU A 23 -12.48 -35.54 -4.23
N THR A 24 -13.60 -35.58 -4.96
CA THR A 24 -14.80 -36.30 -4.49
C THR A 24 -14.62 -37.82 -4.52
N VAL A 25 -13.91 -38.37 -5.52
CA VAL A 25 -13.54 -39.79 -5.54
C VAL A 25 -12.57 -40.12 -4.39
N LYS A 26 -11.59 -39.25 -4.11
CA LYS A 26 -10.65 -39.42 -2.99
C LYS A 26 -11.35 -39.34 -1.63
N ALA A 27 -12.31 -38.43 -1.46
CA ALA A 27 -13.12 -38.33 -0.25
C ALA A 27 -14.03 -39.56 -0.06
N LYS A 28 -14.58 -40.10 -1.16
CA LYS A 28 -15.40 -41.32 -1.11
C LYS A 28 -14.57 -42.58 -0.81
N ALA A 29 -13.32 -42.63 -1.28
CA ALA A 29 -12.38 -43.69 -0.93
C ALA A 29 -11.97 -43.61 0.56
N ALA A 30 -11.70 -42.41 1.08
CA ALA A 30 -11.35 -42.20 2.49
C ALA A 30 -12.52 -42.50 3.45
N GLY A 31 -13.78 -42.31 3.01
CA GLY A 31 -14.96 -42.68 3.80
C GLY A 31 -15.26 -44.19 3.83
N SER A 32 -14.65 -44.97 2.94
CA SER A 32 -14.86 -46.43 2.85
C SER A 32 -13.93 -47.23 3.76
N GLU A 33 -12.86 -46.63 4.31
CA GLU A 33 -11.94 -47.31 5.23
C GLU A 33 -12.35 -47.16 6.71
N ALA A 34 -13.34 -46.32 7.02
CA ALA A 34 -13.77 -46.04 8.40
C ALA A 34 -15.07 -46.77 8.83
N ALA A 35 -15.65 -47.61 7.98
CA ALA A 35 -16.89 -48.35 8.27
C ALA A 35 -16.70 -49.85 8.00
N GLY A 36 -16.03 -50.54 8.92
CA GLY A 36 -15.74 -51.96 8.81
C GLY A 36 -15.60 -52.66 10.16
N SER A 37 -16.63 -52.59 11.00
CA SER A 37 -16.82 -53.47 12.16
C SER A 37 -18.22 -53.29 12.75
N GLU A 38 -19.20 -54.08 12.31
CA GLU A 38 -20.21 -54.76 13.16
C GLU A 38 -21.30 -55.45 12.31
N THR A 39 -21.31 -56.79 12.43
CA THR A 39 -22.45 -57.75 12.46
C THR A 39 -23.72 -57.59 11.59
N ALA A 40 -23.84 -58.51 10.64
CA ALA A 40 -24.86 -59.58 10.48
C ALA A 40 -26.39 -59.28 10.34
N ALA A 41 -26.90 -59.82 9.21
CA ALA A 41 -28.13 -60.63 9.01
C ALA A 41 -29.50 -59.96 8.70
N GLY A 42 -30.16 -60.50 7.64
CA GLY A 42 -31.61 -60.45 7.35
C GLY A 42 -32.00 -59.50 6.20
N ALA A 43 -32.14 -59.90 4.93
CA ALA A 43 -33.12 -60.78 4.27
C ALA A 43 -34.44 -60.08 3.80
N VAL A 44 -34.70 -60.17 2.48
CA VAL A 44 -36.00 -60.26 1.76
C VAL A 44 -36.71 -58.98 1.22
N ALA A 45 -36.60 -58.84 -0.12
CA ALA A 45 -37.64 -58.70 -1.18
C ALA A 45 -38.46 -57.41 -1.49
N THR A 46 -38.37 -57.05 -2.79
CA THR A 46 -39.43 -56.77 -3.82
C THR A 46 -40.12 -55.40 -4.00
N THR A 47 -40.26 -55.08 -5.31
CA THR A 47 -41.29 -54.28 -6.06
C THR A 47 -41.26 -52.75 -5.90
N GLU A 48 -40.94 -51.97 -6.95
CA GLU A 48 -41.70 -51.57 -8.16
C GLU A 48 -42.70 -50.41 -7.97
N GLU A 49 -42.68 -49.53 -8.99
CA GLU A 49 -43.67 -48.51 -9.42
C GLU A 49 -43.78 -47.10 -8.79
N SER A 50 -43.35 -46.13 -9.62
CA SER A 50 -44.14 -45.03 -10.22
C SER A 50 -44.63 -43.83 -9.37
N THR A 51 -44.01 -42.65 -9.65
CA THR A 51 -44.57 -41.30 -9.98
C THR A 51 -45.70 -40.63 -9.13
N PRO A 52 -45.98 -39.32 -9.29
CA PRO A 52 -45.14 -38.13 -9.04
C PRO A 52 -45.88 -37.05 -8.20
N ALA A 53 -45.23 -36.21 -7.39
CA ALA A 53 -45.77 -34.89 -7.02
C ALA A 53 -44.77 -33.99 -6.27
N ALA A 54 -44.62 -32.79 -6.83
CA ALA A 54 -44.60 -31.46 -6.20
C ALA A 54 -44.03 -31.24 -4.77
N ALA A 55 -43.34 -30.10 -4.69
CA ALA A 55 -43.12 -29.22 -3.53
C ALA A 55 -42.00 -29.59 -2.54
N ALA A 56 -40.91 -28.81 -2.63
CA ALA A 56 -40.32 -28.01 -1.54
C ALA A 56 -38.83 -27.77 -1.84
N PHE A 57 -38.52 -26.61 -2.39
CA PHE A 57 -37.15 -26.15 -2.58
C PHE A 57 -36.61 -25.63 -1.23
N ALA A 58 -36.19 -26.54 -0.35
CA ALA A 58 -35.38 -26.21 0.81
C ALA A 58 -33.91 -26.14 0.36
N GLY A 59 -33.49 -24.97 -0.10
CA GLY A 59 -32.09 -24.68 -0.41
C GLY A 59 -31.27 -24.64 0.88
N SER A 60 -30.58 -25.75 1.17
CA SER A 60 -29.54 -25.80 2.20
C SER A 60 -28.42 -24.83 1.82
N ALA A 61 -28.25 -23.80 2.64
CA ALA A 61 -27.15 -22.84 2.51
C ALA A 61 -25.80 -23.56 2.66
N PRO A 62 -24.80 -23.29 1.81
CA PRO A 62 -23.45 -23.79 2.02
C PRO A 62 -22.82 -23.06 3.22
N ALA A 63 -22.31 -23.85 4.16
CA ALA A 63 -21.52 -23.36 5.29
C ALA A 63 -20.35 -22.51 4.79
N MET A 64 -20.33 -21.25 5.22
CA MET A 64 -19.20 -20.33 5.04
C MET A 64 -18.02 -20.82 5.91
N PRO A 65 -16.78 -20.72 5.43
CA PRO A 65 -15.62 -20.95 6.28
C PRO A 65 -15.58 -19.84 7.34
N THR A 66 -15.69 -20.24 8.60
CA THR A 66 -15.36 -19.41 9.76
C THR A 66 -13.88 -19.00 9.63
N MET A 67 -13.62 -17.72 9.36
CA MET A 67 -12.32 -17.13 9.70
C MET A 67 -12.23 -17.11 11.22
N GLU A 68 -11.53 -18.09 11.78
CA GLU A 68 -11.05 -18.02 13.16
C GLU A 68 -10.17 -16.77 13.27
N LEU A 69 -10.69 -15.78 14.00
CA LEU A 69 -9.90 -14.67 14.50
C LEU A 69 -9.09 -15.24 15.65
N ASP A 70 -7.79 -15.43 15.43
CA ASP A 70 -6.82 -15.73 16.49
C ASP A 70 -6.97 -14.69 17.61
N ALA A 71 -7.58 -15.15 18.70
CA ALA A 71 -7.70 -14.43 19.95
C ALA A 71 -6.50 -14.83 20.82
N ASP A 72 -5.31 -14.41 20.43
CA ASP A 72 -4.14 -14.46 21.31
C ASP A 72 -4.28 -13.37 22.38
N PHE A 73 -4.98 -13.74 23.44
CA PHE A 73 -5.01 -13.02 24.71
C PHE A 73 -3.78 -13.45 25.52
N GLU A 74 -2.61 -12.90 25.17
CA GLU A 74 -1.42 -13.03 26.01
C GLU A 74 -1.63 -12.30 27.34
N SER A 75 -1.96 -13.09 28.37
CA SER A 75 -1.83 -12.72 29.77
C SER A 75 -0.34 -12.56 30.09
N ALA A 76 0.13 -11.31 30.15
CA ALA A 76 1.49 -11.01 30.59
C ALA A 76 1.61 -11.21 32.12
N PRO A 77 2.67 -11.88 32.61
CA PRO A 77 2.88 -12.08 34.03
C PRO A 77 3.36 -10.79 34.71
N ALA A 78 2.87 -10.59 35.93
CA ALA A 78 3.25 -9.50 36.83
C ALA A 78 4.76 -9.54 37.16
N ALA A 79 5.53 -8.67 36.51
CA ALA A 79 6.94 -8.48 36.79
C ALA A 79 7.18 -7.26 37.71
N ALA A 80 7.66 -7.56 38.91
CA ALA A 80 8.58 -6.81 39.77
C ALA A 80 8.52 -5.27 39.75
N ARG A 81 7.95 -4.72 40.84
CA ARG A 81 8.11 -3.34 41.28
C ARG A 81 9.60 -3.01 41.47
N ARG A 82 10.13 -2.06 40.68
CA ARG A 82 11.39 -1.37 40.96
C ARG A 82 11.15 -0.18 41.91
N PRO A 83 12.07 0.12 42.84
CA PRO A 83 11.92 1.22 43.79
C PRO A 83 12.11 2.60 43.12
N LEU A 84 11.30 3.56 43.53
CA LEU A 84 11.42 4.98 43.20
C LEU A 84 12.77 5.53 43.69
N VAL A 85 13.54 6.13 42.78
CA VAL A 85 14.62 7.06 43.11
C VAL A 85 14.04 8.48 43.06
N PRO A 86 14.19 9.31 44.10
CA PRO A 86 13.66 10.68 44.09
C PRO A 86 14.45 11.58 43.14
N ALA A 87 13.71 12.32 42.32
CA ALA A 87 14.20 13.30 41.35
C ALA A 87 14.83 14.51 42.05
N ALA A 88 16.05 14.85 41.64
CA ALA A 88 16.76 16.06 42.04
C ALA A 88 16.12 17.29 41.37
N ALA A 89 16.00 18.37 42.14
CA ALA A 89 15.43 19.65 41.74
C ALA A 89 16.27 20.37 40.65
N PRO A 90 15.65 21.08 39.70
CA PRO A 90 16.38 21.91 38.75
C PRO A 90 16.80 23.25 39.37
N PRO A 91 18.01 23.76 39.08
CA PRO A 91 18.42 25.10 39.49
C PRO A 91 17.72 26.17 38.65
N LYS A 92 17.28 27.23 39.34
CA LYS A 92 16.79 28.48 38.76
C LYS A 92 17.98 29.27 38.21
N SER A 93 17.96 29.62 36.92
CA SER A 93 18.83 30.65 36.35
C SER A 93 17.98 31.72 35.67
N SER A 94 18.02 32.90 36.27
CA SER A 94 17.58 34.20 35.76
C SER A 94 18.68 34.84 34.91
N SER A 95 18.32 35.40 33.75
CA SER A 95 18.71 36.74 33.24
C SER A 95 18.39 36.86 31.74
N GLU A 96 17.59 37.87 31.38
CA GLU A 96 17.95 39.04 30.54
C GLU A 96 17.87 38.78 29.04
N SER A 97 16.80 39.26 28.39
CA SER A 97 16.70 40.61 27.80
C SER A 97 17.59 40.79 26.57
N GLY A 98 17.01 40.50 25.40
CA GLY A 98 17.56 40.81 24.10
C GLY A 98 16.42 41.00 23.11
N SER A 99 15.99 42.25 22.97
CA SER A 99 15.03 42.71 21.97
C SER A 99 15.59 42.45 20.56
N SER A 100 14.96 41.55 19.79
CA SER A 100 15.16 41.48 18.35
C SER A 100 13.83 41.70 17.64
N MET A 101 13.68 42.90 17.09
CA MET A 101 12.76 43.14 15.98
C MET A 101 13.19 42.28 14.79
N ALA A 102 12.29 41.47 14.24
CA ALA A 102 12.38 40.99 12.87
C ALA A 102 10.97 40.80 12.29
N LEU A 103 10.74 41.51 11.18
CA LEU A 103 9.57 41.47 10.32
C LEU A 103 8.99 40.06 10.14
N ALA A 104 7.75 39.85 10.59
CA ALA A 104 6.98 38.65 10.30
C ALA A 104 5.49 38.99 10.09
N GLU A 105 5.19 39.93 9.21
CA GLU A 105 3.83 40.24 8.73
C GLU A 105 3.98 40.61 7.25
N THR A 106 3.74 39.73 6.29
CA THR A 106 2.40 39.47 5.75
C THR A 106 2.52 38.32 4.75
N LEU A 107 2.16 37.10 5.15
CA LEU A 107 1.84 36.02 4.22
C LEU A 107 0.38 35.62 4.45
N PRO A 108 -0.39 35.37 3.38
CA PRO A 108 -1.80 35.01 3.49
C PRO A 108 -1.94 33.78 4.37
N SER A 109 -2.85 33.87 5.34
CA SER A 109 -3.15 32.92 6.41
C SER A 109 -3.08 31.47 5.97
N GLY A 110 -1.90 30.88 6.12
CA GLY A 110 -1.66 29.46 5.92
C GLY A 110 -2.38 28.66 7.00
N ILE A 111 -3.21 27.72 6.55
CA ILE A 111 -3.84 26.66 7.32
C ILE A 111 -2.85 26.14 8.37
N ARG A 112 -3.15 26.37 9.65
CA ARG A 112 -2.40 25.77 10.75
C ARG A 112 -2.92 24.36 10.94
N PRO A 113 -2.17 23.29 10.62
CA PRO A 113 -2.56 21.96 11.06
C PRO A 113 -2.53 21.94 12.60
N ALA A 114 -3.44 21.17 13.21
CA ALA A 114 -3.53 20.98 14.67
C ALA A 114 -2.21 20.51 15.33
N SER A 115 -1.19 20.13 14.54
CA SER A 115 0.13 19.70 14.97
C SER A 115 1.23 20.80 14.92
N GLY A 116 0.96 22.02 14.44
CA GLY A 116 1.94 23.13 14.46
C GLY A 116 3.20 22.94 13.60
N ARG A 117 3.37 21.81 12.91
CA ARG A 117 4.43 21.61 11.92
C ARG A 117 3.98 22.21 10.59
N VAL A 118 4.53 23.36 10.23
CA VAL A 118 4.50 23.85 8.84
C VAL A 118 5.35 22.87 8.04
N LEU A 119 4.71 21.94 7.35
CA LEU A 119 5.38 21.10 6.37
C LEU A 119 6.03 22.03 5.34
N PRO A 120 7.29 21.80 4.95
CA PRO A 120 7.89 22.52 3.84
C PRO A 120 6.94 22.46 2.63
N PRO A 121 6.80 23.55 1.85
CA PRO A 121 5.94 23.55 0.69
C PRO A 121 6.34 22.40 -0.22
N ASP A 122 5.37 21.53 -0.49
CA ASP A 122 5.56 20.35 -1.31
C ASP A 122 5.96 20.79 -2.73
N THR A 123 7.24 20.65 -3.07
CA THR A 123 7.80 21.13 -4.33
C THR A 123 7.15 20.51 -5.56
N LEU A 124 6.57 19.31 -5.40
CA LEU A 124 5.84 18.61 -6.45
C LEU A 124 4.40 19.12 -6.59
N ARG A 125 3.78 19.63 -5.51
CA ARG A 125 2.47 20.29 -5.58
C ARG A 125 2.55 21.60 -6.35
N ASN A 126 3.65 22.33 -6.21
CA ASN A 126 3.91 23.56 -6.97
C ASN A 126 4.04 23.33 -8.48
N ARG A 127 4.16 22.07 -8.93
CA ARG A 127 4.19 21.70 -10.35
C ARG A 127 2.82 21.40 -10.95
N LEU A 128 1.78 21.31 -10.11
CA LEU A 128 0.40 21.21 -10.58
C LEU A 128 -0.07 22.56 -11.13
N SER A 129 -1.01 22.55 -12.07
CA SER A 129 -1.65 23.79 -12.54
C SER A 129 -2.40 24.48 -11.39
N ALA A 130 -2.62 25.80 -11.48
CA ALA A 130 -3.36 26.54 -10.44
C ALA A 130 -4.77 25.95 -10.21
N GLU A 131 -5.44 25.50 -11.27
CA GLU A 131 -6.73 24.81 -11.19
C GLU A 131 -6.63 23.48 -10.43
N GLN A 132 -5.63 22.65 -10.75
CA GLN A 132 -5.40 21.38 -10.05
C GLN A 132 -5.06 21.62 -8.56
N GLN A 133 -4.29 22.67 -8.25
CA GLN A 133 -4.00 23.04 -6.86
C GLN A 133 -5.27 23.46 -6.11
N ALA A 134 -6.15 24.24 -6.74
CA ALA A 134 -7.43 24.62 -6.16
C ALA A 134 -8.38 23.41 -5.96
N GLN A 135 -8.40 22.48 -6.92
CA GLN A 135 -9.14 21.22 -6.79
C GLN A 135 -8.63 20.39 -5.60
N VAL A 136 -7.31 20.24 -5.46
CA VAL A 136 -6.68 19.57 -4.32
C VAL A 136 -7.06 20.25 -3.00
N GLN A 137 -6.97 21.58 -2.91
CA GLN A 137 -7.31 22.33 -1.69
C GLN A 137 -8.78 22.15 -1.32
N SER A 138 -9.70 22.27 -2.29
CA SER A 138 -11.13 22.10 -2.05
C SER A 138 -11.49 20.66 -1.64
N PHE A 139 -10.81 19.67 -2.21
CA PHE A 139 -10.96 18.27 -1.84
C PHE A 139 -10.47 18.01 -0.42
N VAL A 140 -9.27 18.47 -0.07
CA VAL A 140 -8.70 18.31 1.27
C VAL A 140 -9.58 18.98 2.32
N ALA A 141 -9.99 20.23 2.11
CA ALA A 141 -10.86 20.96 3.03
C ALA A 141 -12.21 20.23 3.28
N ARG A 142 -12.77 19.60 2.24
CA ARG A 142 -13.99 18.79 2.36
C ARG A 142 -13.75 17.53 3.18
N VAL A 143 -12.65 16.82 2.94
CA VAL A 143 -12.33 15.56 3.62
C VAL A 143 -11.95 15.79 5.08
N GLU A 144 -11.26 16.88 5.38
CA GLU A 144 -10.84 17.28 6.74
C GLU A 144 -12.02 17.53 7.69
N ALA A 145 -13.22 17.81 7.15
CA ALA A 145 -14.41 18.03 7.95
C ALA A 145 -14.87 16.79 8.74
N SER A 146 -14.42 15.58 8.36
CA SER A 146 -14.83 14.33 9.01
C SER A 146 -13.76 13.24 8.96
N LEU A 147 -13.46 12.63 10.12
CA LEU A 147 -12.57 11.46 10.19
C LEU A 147 -13.13 10.23 9.44
N LEU A 148 -14.45 10.16 9.25
CA LEU A 148 -15.07 9.11 8.42
C LEU A 148 -14.66 9.32 6.96
N SER A 149 -14.74 10.55 6.46
CA SER A 149 -14.34 10.92 5.10
C SER A 149 -12.85 10.71 4.89
N VAL A 150 -11.99 11.04 5.87
CA VAL A 150 -10.55 10.73 5.81
C VAL A 150 -10.31 9.23 5.58
N GLN A 151 -10.92 8.37 6.39
CA GLN A 151 -10.79 6.90 6.23
C GLN A 151 -11.33 6.44 4.87
N ALA A 152 -12.48 6.97 4.46
CA ALA A 152 -13.10 6.66 3.17
C ALA A 152 -12.22 7.06 1.99
N THR A 153 -11.53 8.21 2.05
CA THR A 153 -10.56 8.66 1.06
C THR A 153 -9.42 7.66 0.88
N PHE A 154 -8.85 7.14 1.98
CA PHE A 154 -7.82 6.11 1.90
C PHE A 154 -8.34 4.80 1.28
N ILE A 155 -9.53 4.35 1.67
CA ILE A 155 -10.14 3.14 1.10
C ILE A 155 -10.46 3.32 -0.39
N ALA A 156 -11.07 4.43 -0.76
CA ALA A 156 -11.41 4.79 -2.13
C ALA A 156 -10.19 4.74 -3.07
N THR A 157 -9.03 5.09 -2.54
CA THR A 157 -7.75 5.06 -3.25
C THR A 157 -7.23 3.65 -3.48
N LEU A 158 -7.46 2.76 -2.52
CA LEU A 158 -7.09 1.35 -2.62
C LEU A 158 -8.01 0.56 -3.56
N LEU A 159 -9.22 1.06 -3.84
CA LEU A 159 -10.14 0.43 -4.79
C LEU A 159 -9.57 0.45 -6.20
N ALA A 160 -9.72 -0.65 -6.93
CA ALA A 160 -9.33 -0.76 -8.33
C ALA A 160 -10.00 0.33 -9.19
N PRO A 161 -9.35 0.82 -10.26
CA PRO A 161 -9.91 1.90 -11.06
C PRO A 161 -11.08 1.41 -11.93
N GLU A 162 -11.15 0.10 -12.17
CA GLU A 162 -12.22 -0.54 -12.91
C GLU A 162 -13.46 -0.72 -12.01
N PRO A 163 -14.63 -0.18 -12.40
CA PRO A 163 -15.81 -0.14 -11.53
C PRO A 163 -16.32 -1.53 -11.14
N ALA A 164 -16.17 -2.53 -12.02
CA ALA A 164 -16.55 -3.91 -11.73
C ALA A 164 -15.66 -4.52 -10.62
N LYS A 165 -14.34 -4.33 -10.70
CA LYS A 165 -13.39 -4.80 -9.69
C LYS A 165 -13.56 -4.05 -8.37
N SER A 166 -13.76 -2.74 -8.42
CA SER A 166 -14.03 -1.90 -7.25
C SER A 166 -15.28 -2.37 -6.50
N ARG A 167 -16.40 -2.59 -7.21
CA ARG A 167 -17.63 -3.15 -6.63
C ARG A 167 -17.39 -4.50 -5.97
N LEU A 168 -16.66 -5.40 -6.64
CA LEU A 168 -16.32 -6.72 -6.08
C LEU A 168 -15.46 -6.61 -4.81
N GLN A 169 -14.46 -5.71 -4.79
CA GLN A 169 -13.64 -5.45 -3.61
C GLN A 169 -14.50 -4.92 -2.45
N LEU A 170 -15.38 -3.95 -2.72
CA LEU A 170 -16.29 -3.39 -1.72
C LEU A 170 -17.26 -4.44 -1.17
N THR A 171 -17.83 -5.30 -2.01
CA THR A 171 -18.71 -6.39 -1.56
C THR A 171 -17.96 -7.36 -0.63
N ARG A 172 -16.71 -7.70 -0.95
CA ARG A 172 -15.89 -8.59 -0.12
C ARG A 172 -15.53 -7.97 1.23
N LEU A 173 -15.32 -6.66 1.26
CA LEU A 173 -14.88 -5.93 2.46
C LEU A 173 -16.03 -5.30 3.26
N ALA A 174 -17.26 -5.36 2.75
CA ALA A 174 -18.44 -4.80 3.41
C ALA A 174 -18.57 -5.21 4.90
N PRO A 175 -18.30 -6.48 5.31
CA PRO A 175 -18.34 -6.87 6.71
C PRO A 175 -17.32 -6.13 7.60
N LEU A 176 -16.15 -5.77 7.05
CA LEU A 176 -15.10 -5.05 7.78
C LEU A 176 -15.34 -3.52 7.78
N LEU A 177 -15.95 -3.00 6.72
CA LEU A 177 -16.19 -1.56 6.55
C LEU A 177 -17.39 -1.06 7.37
N GLY A 178 -18.43 -1.88 7.51
CA GLY A 178 -19.72 -1.38 8.00
C GLY A 178 -20.39 -0.42 7.00
N ILE A 179 -21.67 -0.13 7.24
CA ILE A 179 -22.54 0.53 6.26
C ILE A 179 -22.10 1.97 5.96
N GLU A 180 -21.78 2.75 6.99
CA GLU A 180 -21.43 4.17 6.84
C GLU A 180 -20.13 4.36 6.06
N LEU A 181 -19.05 3.67 6.45
CA LEU A 181 -17.76 3.79 5.77
C LEU A 181 -17.81 3.23 4.35
N LEU A 182 -18.60 2.17 4.11
CA LEU A 182 -18.83 1.65 2.76
C LEU A 182 -19.49 2.70 1.85
N LYS A 183 -20.57 3.34 2.33
CA LYS A 183 -21.29 4.39 1.60
C LYS A 183 -20.39 5.61 1.34
N GLU A 184 -19.67 6.05 2.36
CA GLU A 184 -18.75 7.20 2.25
C GLU A 184 -17.59 6.88 1.29
N SER A 185 -17.01 5.67 1.35
CA SER A 185 -15.93 5.25 0.43
C SER A 185 -16.39 5.25 -1.03
N GLN A 186 -17.64 4.84 -1.29
CA GLN A 186 -18.23 4.91 -2.63
C GLN A 186 -18.39 6.37 -3.09
N ALA A 187 -18.94 7.24 -2.26
CA ALA A 187 -19.12 8.65 -2.58
C ALA A 187 -17.78 9.35 -2.87
N VAL A 188 -16.79 9.16 -2.00
CA VAL A 188 -15.45 9.76 -2.13
C VAL A 188 -14.66 9.19 -3.31
N SER A 189 -14.93 7.95 -3.74
CA SER A 189 -14.22 7.34 -4.89
C SER A 189 -14.41 8.10 -6.19
N VAL A 190 -15.61 8.67 -6.42
CA VAL A 190 -15.89 9.49 -7.60
C VAL A 190 -14.99 10.73 -7.60
N HIS A 191 -15.00 11.47 -6.49
CA HIS A 191 -14.19 12.69 -6.35
C HIS A 191 -12.68 12.43 -6.37
N THR A 192 -12.23 11.30 -5.81
CA THR A 192 -10.82 10.91 -5.85
C THR A 192 -10.36 10.61 -7.28
N SER A 193 -11.25 10.07 -8.12
CA SER A 193 -10.96 9.78 -9.53
C SER A 193 -10.88 11.05 -10.40
N GLU A 194 -11.59 12.13 -10.01
CA GLU A 194 -11.56 13.44 -10.67
C GLU A 194 -10.24 14.18 -10.45
N LEU A 195 -9.54 13.89 -9.34
CA LEU A 195 -8.22 14.46 -9.09
C LEU A 195 -7.22 14.04 -10.16
N ALA A 196 -6.43 15.01 -10.63
CA ALA A 196 -5.30 14.76 -11.53
C ALA A 196 -4.40 13.65 -10.95
N PRO A 197 -4.00 12.64 -11.73
CA PRO A 197 -3.21 11.51 -11.23
C PRO A 197 -1.98 11.90 -10.37
N PRO A 198 -1.11 12.85 -10.76
CA PRO A 198 0.04 13.24 -9.93
C PRO A 198 -0.35 13.94 -8.62
N ALA A 199 -1.57 14.47 -8.52
CA ALA A 199 -2.08 15.17 -7.35
C ALA A 199 -2.63 14.23 -6.27
N ARG A 200 -3.04 13.01 -6.64
CA ARG A 200 -3.68 12.05 -5.73
C ARG A 200 -2.79 11.70 -4.54
N ILE A 201 -1.54 11.31 -4.79
CA ILE A 201 -0.59 11.00 -3.71
C ILE A 201 -0.27 12.19 -2.81
N ALA A 202 -0.26 13.41 -3.34
CA ALA A 202 -0.04 14.62 -2.55
C ALA A 202 -1.19 14.83 -1.54
N VAL A 203 -2.44 14.69 -2.00
CA VAL A 203 -3.63 14.71 -1.12
C VAL A 203 -3.51 13.67 -0.02
N PHE A 204 -3.10 12.44 -0.33
CA PHE A 204 -2.99 11.39 0.70
C PHE A 204 -1.92 11.71 1.73
N VAL A 205 -0.77 12.21 1.32
CA VAL A 205 0.30 12.60 2.25
C VAL A 205 -0.17 13.69 3.22
N ASP A 206 -0.95 14.67 2.75
CA ASP A 206 -1.52 15.73 3.58
C ASP A 206 -2.53 15.19 4.61
N LEU A 207 -3.29 14.15 4.24
CA LEU A 207 -4.32 13.55 5.10
C LEU A 207 -3.77 12.52 6.10
N VAL A 208 -2.57 11.97 5.87
CA VAL A 208 -1.97 10.93 6.73
C VAL A 208 -1.86 11.35 8.21
N PRO A 209 -1.40 12.57 8.56
CA PRO A 209 -1.33 13.00 9.96
C PRO A 209 -2.68 12.98 10.69
N LEU A 210 -3.79 13.13 9.98
CA LEU A 210 -5.12 13.09 10.57
C LEU A 210 -5.46 11.69 11.12
N LEU A 211 -4.80 10.64 10.60
CA LEU A 211 -4.96 9.27 11.11
C LEU A 211 -4.42 9.10 12.54
N ASP A 212 -3.54 10.00 13.00
CA ASP A 212 -3.03 9.96 14.38
C ASP A 212 -4.13 10.21 15.40
N SER A 213 -5.18 10.93 15.00
CA SER A 213 -6.38 11.20 15.82
C SER A 213 -7.38 10.05 15.86
N LEU A 214 -7.20 8.99 15.05
CA LEU A 214 -8.11 7.85 15.06
C LEU A 214 -7.99 7.06 16.36
N GLU A 215 -9.16 6.74 16.92
CA GLU A 215 -9.29 5.85 18.05
C GLU A 215 -8.68 4.46 17.75
N PRO A 216 -8.10 3.78 18.76
CA PRO A 216 -7.51 2.45 18.60
C PRO A 216 -8.37 1.39 17.86
N PRO A 217 -9.69 1.25 18.11
CA PRO A 217 -10.50 0.28 17.37
C PRO A 217 -10.61 0.61 15.87
N HIS A 218 -10.81 1.90 15.53
CA HIS A 218 -10.86 2.35 14.14
C HIS A 218 -9.52 2.15 13.43
N ARG A 219 -8.40 2.42 14.13
CA ARG A 219 -7.05 2.16 13.62
C ARG A 219 -6.81 0.68 13.33
N LYS A 220 -7.18 -0.22 14.25
CA LYS A 220 -7.08 -1.68 14.08
C LYS A 220 -7.92 -2.13 12.88
N ARG A 221 -9.16 -1.63 12.76
CA ARG A 221 -10.06 -1.94 11.65
C ARG A 221 -9.50 -1.48 10.30
N LEU A 222 -9.05 -0.23 10.21
CA LEU A 222 -8.46 0.31 8.98
C LEU A 222 -7.21 -0.48 8.58
N ARG A 223 -6.36 -0.85 9.54
CA ARG A 223 -5.18 -1.70 9.27
C ARG A 223 -5.57 -3.07 8.71
N ALA A 224 -6.62 -3.69 9.23
CA ALA A 224 -7.13 -4.96 8.71
C ALA A 224 -7.62 -4.83 7.26
N ILE A 225 -8.33 -3.74 6.96
CA ILE A 225 -8.78 -3.42 5.59
C ILE A 225 -7.60 -3.24 4.64
N VAL A 226 -6.59 -2.45 5.04
CA VAL A 226 -5.37 -2.21 4.24
C VAL A 226 -4.65 -3.53 3.91
N ARG A 227 -4.50 -4.42 4.91
CA ARG A 227 -3.90 -5.75 4.71
C ARG A 227 -4.70 -6.63 3.75
N ALA A 228 -6.03 -6.53 3.79
CA ALA A 228 -6.89 -7.26 2.86
C ALA A 228 -6.78 -6.73 1.41
N PHE A 229 -6.44 -5.44 1.23
CA PHE A 229 -6.18 -4.87 -0.09
C PHE A 229 -4.79 -5.18 -0.63
N ALA A 230 -3.77 -5.29 0.22
CA ALA A 230 -2.37 -5.51 -0.18
C ALA A 230 -2.18 -6.60 -1.27
N PRO A 231 -2.77 -7.82 -1.18
CA PRO A 231 -2.60 -8.84 -2.21
C PRO A 231 -3.37 -8.56 -3.52
N THR A 232 -4.26 -7.56 -3.53
CA THR A 232 -5.04 -7.18 -4.72
C THR A 232 -4.37 -6.10 -5.58
N VAL A 233 -3.27 -5.52 -5.10
CA VAL A 233 -2.51 -4.49 -5.81
C VAL A 233 -1.82 -5.11 -7.03
N ALA A 234 -2.18 -4.63 -8.21
CA ALA A 234 -1.60 -5.12 -9.45
C ALA A 234 -0.14 -4.66 -9.60
N ASN A 235 0.69 -5.48 -10.23
CA ASN A 235 2.04 -5.06 -10.63
C ASN A 235 1.94 -3.83 -11.54
N GLY A 236 2.67 -2.77 -11.20
CA GLY A 236 2.66 -1.48 -11.90
C GLY A 236 1.75 -0.40 -11.29
N ASP A 237 0.93 -0.75 -10.30
CA ASP A 237 0.03 0.19 -9.62
C ASP A 237 0.72 0.87 -8.43
N MET A 238 1.60 1.82 -8.72
CA MET A 238 2.44 2.46 -7.71
C MET A 238 1.62 3.26 -6.69
N LEU A 239 0.52 3.89 -7.10
CA LEU A 239 -0.38 4.58 -6.18
C LEU A 239 -0.88 3.65 -5.07
N ARG A 240 -1.53 2.54 -5.44
CA ARG A 240 -2.12 1.63 -4.45
C ARG A 240 -1.05 0.94 -3.63
N PHE A 241 0.06 0.56 -4.25
CA PHE A 241 1.21 0.00 -3.54
C PHE A 241 1.72 0.98 -2.46
N THR A 242 2.02 2.22 -2.84
CA THR A 242 2.58 3.23 -1.92
C THR A 242 1.60 3.60 -0.82
N VAL A 243 0.32 3.81 -1.13
CA VAL A 243 -0.72 4.13 -0.14
C VAL A 243 -0.90 2.98 0.86
N THR A 244 -0.91 1.72 0.38
CA THR A 244 -0.99 0.55 1.27
C THR A 244 0.16 0.57 2.28
N ARG A 245 1.41 0.77 1.84
CA ARG A 245 2.58 0.74 2.72
C ARG A 245 2.72 1.94 3.64
N VAL A 246 2.34 3.12 3.17
CA VAL A 246 2.23 4.32 4.01
C VAL A 246 1.22 4.07 5.13
N LEU A 247 0.04 3.54 4.81
CA LEU A 247 -0.98 3.23 5.80
C LEU A 247 -0.54 2.12 6.76
N GLU A 248 0.10 1.05 6.27
CA GLU A 248 0.61 -0.01 7.15
C GLU A 248 1.62 0.52 8.15
N LYS A 249 2.57 1.36 7.71
CA LYS A 249 3.56 2.00 8.59
C LYS A 249 2.88 2.91 9.61
N LYS A 250 1.91 3.73 9.18
CA LYS A 250 1.25 4.72 10.04
C LYS A 250 0.28 4.10 11.05
N LEU A 251 -0.42 3.04 10.66
CA LEU A 251 -1.38 2.35 11.52
C LEU A 251 -0.73 1.25 12.36
N ALA A 252 0.53 0.90 12.11
CA ALA A 252 1.27 -0.01 12.96
C ALA A 252 1.41 0.56 14.38
N LYS A 253 1.36 -0.33 15.37
CA LYS A 253 1.75 0.01 16.73
C LYS A 253 3.23 0.40 16.69
N ALA A 254 3.61 1.45 17.43
CA ALA A 254 5.00 1.85 17.59
C ALA A 254 5.82 0.62 18.01
N ALA A 255 6.67 0.15 17.10
CA ALA A 255 7.64 -0.89 17.37
C ALA A 255 8.82 -0.26 18.11
N PRO A 256 9.53 -1.02 18.96
CA PRO A 256 10.81 -0.56 19.49
C PRO A 256 11.71 -0.18 18.30
N GLU A 257 12.28 1.02 18.37
CA GLU A 257 13.15 1.53 17.32
C GLU A 257 14.38 0.64 17.22
N SER A 258 14.62 0.08 16.03
CA SER A 258 15.83 -0.70 15.78
C SER A 258 17.04 0.25 15.77
N PRO A 259 18.22 -0.21 16.22
CA PRO A 259 19.42 0.63 16.19
C PRO A 259 19.69 1.08 14.74
N PRO A 260 19.99 2.37 14.51
CA PRO A 260 20.15 2.90 13.18
C PRO A 260 21.37 2.29 12.48
N VAL A 261 21.20 1.93 11.21
CA VAL A 261 22.22 1.23 10.42
C VAL A 261 22.88 2.20 9.42
N PRO A 262 24.20 2.16 9.22
CA PRO A 262 24.85 2.96 8.18
C PRO A 262 24.30 2.64 6.78
N LEU A 263 24.13 3.67 5.96
CA LEU A 263 23.62 3.52 4.59
C LEU A 263 24.43 2.51 3.75
N PRO A 264 25.77 2.47 3.79
CA PRO A 264 26.54 1.50 3.02
C PRO A 264 26.23 0.04 3.36
N ASP A 265 25.68 -0.26 4.54
CA ASP A 265 25.33 -1.62 4.96
C ASP A 265 23.92 -2.02 4.48
N ARG A 266 23.18 -1.06 3.91
CA ARG A 266 21.91 -1.26 3.21
C ARG A 266 22.04 -1.05 1.70
N SER A 267 23.24 -1.17 1.14
CA SER A 267 23.52 -0.86 -0.27
C SER A 267 22.65 -1.64 -1.25
N GLU A 268 22.44 -2.94 -1.03
CA GLU A 268 21.58 -3.77 -1.89
C GLU A 268 20.14 -3.26 -1.94
N ALA A 269 19.59 -2.88 -0.78
CA ALA A 269 18.23 -2.36 -0.68
C ALA A 269 18.11 -0.98 -1.32
N VAL A 270 19.12 -0.11 -1.14
CA VAL A 270 19.21 1.18 -1.84
C VAL A 270 19.26 0.98 -3.35
N CYS A 271 20.08 0.03 -3.81
CA CYS A 271 20.20 -0.32 -5.22
C CYS A 271 18.84 -0.78 -5.79
N ALA A 272 18.12 -1.65 -5.08
CA ALA A 272 16.80 -2.11 -5.48
C ALA A 272 15.79 -0.95 -5.61
N LEU A 273 15.75 -0.02 -4.64
CA LEU A 273 14.83 1.14 -4.71
C LEU A 273 15.18 2.10 -5.85
N TYR A 274 16.46 2.37 -6.09
CA TYR A 274 16.88 3.21 -7.22
C TYR A 274 16.57 2.52 -8.56
N ALA A 275 16.76 1.21 -8.64
CA ALA A 275 16.41 0.45 -9.82
C ALA A 275 14.89 0.48 -10.07
N ALA A 276 14.07 0.25 -9.04
CA ALA A 276 12.61 0.31 -9.13
C ALA A 276 12.13 1.68 -9.62
N LEU A 277 12.68 2.76 -9.06
CA LEU A 277 12.34 4.13 -9.45
C LEU A 277 12.76 4.45 -10.91
N ALA A 278 13.90 3.95 -11.36
CA ALA A 278 14.31 4.06 -12.76
C ALA A 278 13.40 3.23 -13.70
N GLN A 279 13.01 2.03 -13.27
CA GLN A 279 12.15 1.12 -14.03
C GLN A 279 10.73 1.67 -14.23
N CYS A 280 10.19 2.46 -13.29
CA CYS A 280 8.90 3.15 -13.45
C CYS A 280 8.80 4.03 -14.70
N ARG A 281 9.94 4.47 -15.26
CA ARG A 281 9.99 5.30 -16.46
C ARG A 281 10.60 4.56 -17.65
N PHE A 282 11.73 3.89 -17.43
CA PHE A 282 12.56 3.37 -18.52
C PHE A 282 12.49 1.85 -18.71
N GLY A 283 11.72 1.14 -17.87
CA GLY A 283 11.76 -0.32 -17.79
C GLY A 283 13.19 -0.83 -17.54
N ALA A 284 13.50 -2.06 -17.96
CA ALA A 284 14.83 -2.67 -17.77
C ALA A 284 15.87 -2.28 -18.85
N GLY A 285 15.67 -1.14 -19.52
CA GLY A 285 16.51 -0.70 -20.64
C GLY A 285 17.80 0.05 -20.23
N LYS A 286 18.65 0.36 -21.22
CA LYS A 286 19.90 1.12 -21.04
C LYS A 286 19.68 2.49 -20.38
N GLN A 287 18.58 3.18 -20.70
CA GLN A 287 18.26 4.46 -20.05
C GLN A 287 17.95 4.29 -18.56
N GLY A 288 17.27 3.20 -18.19
CA GLY A 288 17.02 2.83 -16.80
C GLY A 288 18.32 2.56 -16.05
N GLN A 289 19.25 1.84 -16.68
CA GLN A 289 20.59 1.62 -16.13
C GLN A 289 21.37 2.93 -15.92
N ASN A 290 21.28 3.89 -16.85
CA ASN A 290 21.93 5.20 -16.71
C ASN A 290 21.33 6.01 -15.55
N SER A 291 20.00 6.03 -15.44
CA SER A 291 19.25 6.66 -14.34
C SER A 291 19.63 6.05 -12.99
N TYR A 292 19.65 4.72 -12.90
CA TYR A 292 20.12 3.97 -11.74
C TYR A 292 21.55 4.35 -11.33
N ARG A 293 22.50 4.34 -12.28
CA ARG A 293 23.90 4.70 -12.01
C ARG A 293 24.03 6.15 -11.55
N ALA A 294 23.26 7.08 -12.11
CA ALA A 294 23.27 8.48 -11.69
C ALA A 294 22.91 8.64 -10.20
N GLY A 295 21.95 7.84 -9.71
CA GLY A 295 21.61 7.78 -8.28
C GLY A 295 22.73 7.29 -7.37
N LEU A 296 23.52 6.31 -7.84
CA LEU A 296 24.59 5.69 -7.06
C LEU A 296 25.89 6.49 -7.04
N MET A 297 26.16 7.27 -8.08
CA MET A 297 27.39 8.05 -8.22
C MET A 297 27.57 9.00 -7.04
N GLY A 298 28.72 8.94 -6.36
CA GLY A 298 29.05 9.78 -5.21
C GLY A 298 28.28 9.47 -3.92
N MET A 299 27.45 8.41 -3.92
CA MET A 299 26.63 8.00 -2.78
C MET A 299 27.10 6.69 -2.15
N LEU A 300 27.39 5.69 -2.99
CA LEU A 300 27.89 4.39 -2.59
C LEU A 300 29.21 4.10 -3.32
N PRO A 301 30.17 3.39 -2.68
CA PRO A 301 31.38 2.96 -3.36
C PRO A 301 31.04 1.94 -4.46
N PRO A 302 31.72 1.96 -5.63
CA PRO A 302 31.40 1.09 -6.76
C PRO A 302 31.35 -0.42 -6.43
N GLN A 303 32.14 -0.87 -5.46
CA GLN A 303 32.20 -2.27 -5.02
C GLN A 303 30.91 -2.73 -4.34
N LYS A 304 30.08 -1.79 -3.84
CA LYS A 304 28.79 -2.08 -3.19
C LYS A 304 27.60 -1.93 -4.15
N TRP A 305 27.84 -1.65 -5.43
CA TRP A 305 26.77 -1.50 -6.41
C TRP A 305 26.29 -2.87 -6.88
N THR A 306 25.02 -3.16 -6.62
CA THR A 306 24.36 -4.29 -7.28
C THR A 306 24.19 -3.97 -8.77
N PRO A 307 24.30 -4.94 -9.70
CA PRO A 307 23.95 -4.72 -11.09
C PRO A 307 22.52 -4.23 -11.25
N TYR A 308 22.26 -3.42 -12.28
CA TYR A 308 20.89 -3.03 -12.62
C TYR A 308 20.12 -4.28 -13.11
N PRO A 309 18.96 -4.61 -12.52
CA PRO A 309 18.25 -5.83 -12.86
C PRO A 309 17.69 -5.79 -14.29
N GLU A 310 17.86 -6.91 -15.00
CA GLU A 310 17.37 -7.10 -16.38
C GLU A 310 15.85 -7.31 -16.44
N THR A 311 15.22 -7.63 -15.31
CA THR A 311 13.78 -7.79 -15.17
C THR A 311 13.19 -6.69 -14.28
N LEU A 312 11.91 -6.37 -14.48
CA LEU A 312 11.20 -5.46 -13.60
C LEU A 312 11.13 -6.05 -12.18
N LEU A 313 11.44 -5.23 -11.17
CA LEU A 313 11.34 -5.63 -9.77
C LEU A 313 9.87 -5.85 -9.40
N GLY A 314 9.61 -6.93 -8.66
CA GLY A 314 8.29 -7.20 -8.12
C GLY A 314 7.97 -6.27 -6.95
N LEU A 315 6.68 -6.07 -6.66
CA LEU A 315 6.26 -5.27 -5.50
C LEU A 315 6.78 -5.83 -4.16
N ALA A 316 6.97 -7.16 -4.06
CA ALA A 316 7.54 -7.80 -2.88
C ALA A 316 9.02 -7.44 -2.69
N ASP A 317 9.80 -7.33 -3.77
CA ASP A 317 11.21 -6.94 -3.71
C ASP A 317 11.34 -5.48 -3.27
N ILE A 318 10.46 -4.61 -3.78
CA ILE A 318 10.39 -3.20 -3.40
C ILE A 318 10.01 -3.07 -1.91
N ASP A 319 9.02 -3.83 -1.44
CA ASP A 319 8.59 -3.83 -0.03
C ASP A 319 9.72 -4.29 0.91
N ALA A 320 10.42 -5.36 0.56
CA ALA A 320 11.57 -5.84 1.32
C ALA A 320 12.72 -4.82 1.36
N ALA A 321 12.98 -4.13 0.24
CA ALA A 321 13.97 -3.08 0.17
C ALA A 321 13.58 -1.85 1.01
N LEU A 322 12.30 -1.43 0.97
CA LEU A 322 11.76 -0.34 1.79
C LEU A 322 11.96 -0.59 3.28
N ALA A 323 11.64 -1.80 3.76
CA ALA A 323 11.84 -2.16 5.17
C ALA A 323 13.31 -2.00 5.61
N LYS A 324 14.25 -2.51 4.79
CA LYS A 324 15.69 -2.42 5.06
C LYS A 324 16.22 -0.98 5.05
N VAL A 325 15.71 -0.13 4.14
CA VAL A 325 16.16 1.27 4.03
C VAL A 325 15.56 2.16 5.13
N ALA A 326 14.38 1.81 5.66
CA ALA A 326 13.78 2.55 6.77
C ALA A 326 14.65 2.56 8.04
N GLU A 327 15.48 1.53 8.23
CA GLU A 327 16.43 1.36 9.34
C GLU A 327 17.71 2.21 9.20
N VAL A 328 17.91 2.89 8.07
CA VAL A 328 19.12 3.68 7.82
C VAL A 328 19.19 4.88 8.77
N HIS A 329 20.38 5.21 9.24
CA HIS A 329 20.63 6.39 10.07
C HIS A 329 20.14 7.70 9.39
N PRO A 330 19.56 8.67 10.13
CA PRO A 330 19.02 9.91 9.54
C PRO A 330 19.97 10.67 8.61
N THR A 331 21.28 10.70 8.90
CA THR A 331 22.28 11.30 8.01
C THR A 331 22.38 10.59 6.66
N GLY A 332 22.26 9.27 6.64
CA GLY A 332 22.22 8.45 5.43
C GLY A 332 20.93 8.62 4.63
N LYS A 333 19.80 8.90 5.30
CA LYS A 333 18.50 9.16 4.65
C LYS A 333 18.53 10.41 3.77
N ARG A 334 19.28 11.45 4.16
CA ARG A 334 19.47 12.65 3.31
C ARG A 334 20.27 12.33 2.04
N ALA A 335 21.37 11.60 2.20
CA ALA A 335 22.13 11.16 1.03
C ALA A 335 21.24 10.30 0.12
N PHE A 336 20.47 9.37 0.69
CA PHE A 336 19.50 8.56 -0.03
C PHE A 336 18.47 9.40 -0.81
N SER A 337 17.88 10.43 -0.21
CA SER A 337 16.97 11.33 -0.93
C SER A 337 17.65 12.07 -2.08
N ASP A 338 18.92 12.48 -1.92
CA ASP A 338 19.67 13.14 -2.99
C ASP A 338 19.96 12.19 -4.16
N GLY A 339 20.20 10.91 -3.88
CA GLY A 339 20.33 9.88 -4.92
C GLY A 339 19.02 9.65 -5.68
N LEU A 340 17.87 9.60 -4.99
CA LEU A 340 16.56 9.54 -5.64
C LEU A 340 16.36 10.72 -6.60
N ALA A 341 16.79 11.93 -6.20
CA ALA A 341 16.74 13.12 -7.05
C ALA A 341 17.55 12.97 -8.35
N ARG A 342 18.74 12.34 -8.26
CA ARG A 342 19.59 12.08 -9.44
C ARG A 342 19.00 11.01 -10.35
N VAL A 343 18.37 9.98 -9.80
CA VAL A 343 17.66 8.94 -10.58
C VAL A 343 16.60 9.59 -11.46
N ILE A 344 15.74 10.43 -10.88
CA ILE A 344 14.62 11.07 -11.59
C ILE A 344 15.02 12.23 -12.49
N ALA A 345 16.15 12.90 -12.22
CA ALA A 345 16.67 13.95 -13.09
C ALA A 345 17.08 13.41 -14.48
N VAL A 346 17.44 12.13 -14.57
CA VAL A 346 17.78 11.51 -15.86
C VAL A 346 16.53 11.48 -16.75
N GLY A 347 16.64 12.18 -17.89
CA GLY A 347 15.57 12.29 -18.89
C GLY A 347 14.63 13.48 -18.69
N GLY A 348 14.83 14.32 -17.67
CA GLY A 348 14.15 15.61 -17.50
C GLY A 348 12.62 15.54 -17.42
N ARG A 349 12.05 14.36 -17.14
CA ARG A 349 10.60 14.18 -17.10
C ARG A 349 10.21 13.12 -16.07
N LEU A 350 9.10 13.34 -15.37
CA LEU A 350 8.55 12.43 -14.37
C LEU A 350 7.28 11.76 -14.86
N THR A 351 7.19 10.44 -14.70
CA THR A 351 5.94 9.70 -14.92
C THR A 351 5.12 9.67 -13.62
N VAL A 352 3.80 9.51 -13.74
CA VAL A 352 2.92 9.41 -12.56
C VAL A 352 3.34 8.27 -11.62
N PRO A 353 3.59 7.02 -12.10
CA PRO A 353 4.03 5.94 -11.21
C PRO A 353 5.35 6.24 -10.50
N GLN A 354 6.27 6.94 -11.18
CA GLN A 354 7.56 7.32 -10.60
C GLN A 354 7.39 8.34 -9.47
N VAL A 355 6.46 9.30 -9.61
CA VAL A 355 6.15 10.31 -8.60
C VAL A 355 5.47 9.69 -7.38
N GLU A 356 4.52 8.80 -7.62
CA GLU A 356 3.83 8.04 -6.58
C GLU A 356 4.83 7.20 -5.77
N LEU A 357 5.71 6.45 -6.48
CA LEU A 357 6.74 5.65 -5.85
C LEU A 357 7.75 6.51 -5.07
N LEU A 358 8.25 7.60 -5.66
CA LEU A 358 9.19 8.53 -5.01
C LEU A 358 8.63 9.04 -3.68
N ARG A 359 7.40 9.58 -3.69
CA ARG A 359 6.77 10.12 -2.48
C ARG A 359 6.50 9.04 -1.45
N GLY A 360 6.03 7.87 -1.89
CA GLY A 360 5.83 6.73 -1.01
C GLY A 360 7.14 6.30 -0.34
N ILE A 361 8.23 6.16 -1.11
CA ILE A 361 9.57 5.86 -0.57
C ILE A 361 9.95 6.89 0.48
N CYS A 362 9.87 8.19 0.19
CA CYS A 362 10.24 9.24 1.14
C CYS A 362 9.43 9.18 2.44
N HIS A 363 8.11 8.94 2.33
CA HIS A 363 7.24 8.83 3.50
C HIS A 363 7.50 7.56 4.33
N ILE A 364 7.74 6.42 3.66
CA ILE A 364 8.00 5.13 4.31
C ILE A 364 9.39 5.08 4.92
N VAL A 365 10.39 5.67 4.29
CA VAL A 365 11.76 5.77 4.83
C VAL A 365 11.87 6.89 5.86
N ASP A 366 10.91 7.83 5.90
CA ASP A 366 10.97 9.05 6.73
C ASP A 366 12.18 9.92 6.34
N CYS A 367 12.29 10.22 5.05
CA CYS A 367 13.26 11.15 4.50
C CYS A 367 12.54 12.31 3.79
N ALA A 368 13.25 13.43 3.62
CA ALA A 368 12.70 14.56 2.88
C ALA A 368 12.44 14.17 1.42
N VAL A 369 11.35 14.69 0.85
CA VAL A 369 11.15 14.63 -0.61
C VAL A 369 12.20 15.54 -1.25
N PRO A 370 13.00 15.04 -2.20
CA PRO A 370 14.05 15.84 -2.79
C PRO A 370 13.51 17.04 -3.56
N VAL A 371 14.23 18.16 -3.52
CA VAL A 371 13.95 19.32 -4.36
C VAL A 371 14.27 18.93 -5.81
N LEU A 372 13.26 18.99 -6.66
CA LEU A 372 13.42 18.60 -8.05
C LEU A 372 14.00 19.74 -8.89
N PRO A 373 14.91 19.43 -9.83
CA PRO A 373 15.38 20.39 -10.83
C PRO A 373 14.21 21.03 -11.60
N ILE A 374 14.37 22.29 -12.01
CA ILE A 374 13.30 23.10 -12.63
C ILE A 374 12.86 22.51 -13.97
N ASP A 375 13.79 21.90 -14.69
CA ASP A 375 13.64 21.28 -16.01
C ASP A 375 12.85 19.96 -16.01
N VAL A 376 12.57 19.38 -14.84
CA VAL A 376 11.78 18.15 -14.74
C VAL A 376 10.29 18.45 -14.92
N VAL A 377 9.73 18.04 -16.05
CA VAL A 377 8.30 18.23 -16.39
C VAL A 377 7.52 16.94 -16.16
N PHE A 378 6.26 17.02 -15.75
CA PHE A 378 5.39 15.84 -15.77
C PHE A 378 5.18 15.39 -17.21
N ALA A 379 5.37 14.10 -17.47
CA ALA A 379 4.93 13.51 -18.72
C ALA A 379 3.39 13.57 -18.74
N GLU A 380 2.83 14.62 -19.31
CA GLU A 380 1.39 14.71 -19.58
C GLU A 380 1.03 13.53 -20.48
N ASN A 381 0.26 12.59 -19.94
CA ASN A 381 -0.33 11.42 -20.61
C ASN A 381 0.18 11.23 -22.05
N GLU A 382 1.46 10.85 -22.19
CA GLU A 382 1.91 10.20 -23.41
C GLU A 382 1.06 8.94 -23.42
N ALA A 383 0.00 8.98 -24.22
CA ALA A 383 -0.98 7.92 -24.32
C ALA A 383 -0.21 6.62 -24.29
N GLN A 384 -0.44 5.80 -23.24
CA GLN A 384 0.21 4.51 -23.08
C GLN A 384 0.31 3.90 -24.47
N PRO A 385 1.50 3.60 -25.00
CA PRO A 385 1.59 2.96 -26.30
C PRO A 385 0.76 1.69 -26.16
N LEU A 386 -0.39 1.68 -26.84
CA LEU A 386 -1.32 0.57 -26.92
C LEU A 386 -0.46 -0.66 -27.12
N SER A 387 -0.41 -1.50 -26.09
CA SER A 387 0.17 -2.84 -26.06
C SER A 387 0.48 -3.36 -27.47
N GLN A 388 1.71 -3.13 -27.95
CA GLN A 388 2.27 -3.80 -29.12
C GLN A 388 2.65 -5.26 -28.75
N ALA A 389 1.79 -5.94 -27.99
CA ALA A 389 1.96 -7.33 -27.55
C ALA A 389 0.87 -8.27 -28.10
N THR A 390 0.17 -7.87 -29.17
CA THR A 390 -0.78 -8.73 -29.90
C THR A 390 -0.59 -8.77 -31.42
N ALA A 391 0.59 -8.42 -31.93
CA ALA A 391 0.93 -8.66 -33.32
C ALA A 391 2.43 -8.97 -33.50
N ARG A 392 2.84 -10.18 -33.13
CA ARG A 392 3.79 -11.02 -33.87
C ARG A 392 3.89 -12.41 -33.25
#